data_AF-A0A348P5E5-F1
#
_entry.id   AF-A0A348P5E5-F1
#
_cell.length_a   1.000
_cell.length_b   1.000
_cell.length_c   1.000
_cell.angle_alpha   90.00
_cell.angle_beta   90.00
_cell.angle_gamma   90.00
#
_symmetry.space_group_name_H-M   'P 1'
#
loop_
_entity.id
_entity.type
_entity.pdbx_description
1 polymer ?
#
loop_
_entity_poly.entity_id
_entity_poly.type
_entity_poly.pdbx_seq_one_letter_code
_entity_poly.pdbx_strand_id
1 'polypeptide(L)' 'MPCTTVLVGKKASNDGSTMIARTDDGFFDVKKMTVVTPKMQPKKYKSIISHLEIELPD' A
#
# COMPACT_ATOMS: atom_id res chain seq x y z
N MET A 1 -13.67 -8.58 0.85
CA MET A 1 -13.12 -8.26 2.18
C MET A 1 -13.68 -6.93 2.60
N PRO A 2 -14.21 -6.78 3.84
CA PRO A 2 -14.62 -5.47 4.32
C PRO A 2 -13.40 -4.56 4.44
N CYS A 3 -13.62 -3.27 4.39
CA CYS A 3 -12.58 -2.28 4.64
C CYS A 3 -13.21 -0.93 4.92
N THR A 4 -12.52 -0.12 5.71
CA THR A 4 -12.95 1.25 6.02
C THR A 4 -11.84 2.21 5.67
N THR A 5 -12.16 3.32 5.02
CA THR A 5 -11.19 4.34 4.59
C THR A 5 -11.58 5.71 5.11
N VAL A 6 -10.59 6.46 5.57
CA VAL A 6 -10.72 7.86 6.01
C VAL A 6 -9.75 8.72 5.21
N LEU A 7 -10.26 9.81 4.63
CA LEU A 7 -9.50 10.79 3.86
C LEU A 7 -9.67 12.16 4.50
N VAL A 8 -8.56 12.85 4.78
CA VAL A 8 -8.58 14.21 5.34
C VAL A 8 -7.69 15.11 4.49
N GLY A 9 -8.31 16.11 3.86
CA GLY A 9 -7.59 17.12 3.09
C GLY A 9 -6.83 18.10 3.99
N LYS A 10 -5.77 18.71 3.47
CA LYS A 10 -4.91 19.65 4.22
C LYS A 10 -5.63 20.86 4.86
N LYS A 11 -6.83 21.21 4.40
CA LYS A 11 -7.66 22.30 4.97
C LYS A 11 -8.69 21.80 5.99
N ALA A 12 -8.79 20.49 6.17
CA ALA A 12 -9.72 19.83 7.09
C ALA A 12 -9.01 19.16 8.27
N SER A 13 -7.68 19.01 8.20
CA SER A 13 -6.85 18.52 9.30
C SER A 13 -6.53 19.64 10.28
N ASN A 14 -6.28 19.27 11.54
CA ASN A 14 -5.96 20.21 12.60
C ASN A 14 -4.58 20.87 12.45
N ASP A 15 -3.64 20.18 11.80
CA ASP A 15 -2.24 20.61 11.67
C ASP A 15 -1.86 21.03 10.25
N GLY A 16 -2.81 21.03 9.31
CA GLY A 16 -2.55 21.35 7.92
C GLY A 16 -1.93 20.21 7.09
N SER A 17 -1.70 19.03 7.67
CA SER A 17 -1.20 17.85 6.95
C SER A 17 -2.30 17.17 6.12
N THR A 18 -1.94 16.34 5.14
CA THR A 18 -2.89 15.43 4.50
C THR A 18 -2.87 14.08 5.23
N MET A 19 -4.04 13.49 5.49
CA MET A 19 -4.12 12.14 6.05
C MET A 19 -4.90 11.20 5.13
N ILE A 20 -4.33 10.02 4.92
CA ILE A 20 -5.00 8.87 4.33
C ILE A 20 -4.88 7.72 5.33
N ALA A 21 -5.99 7.06 5.64
CA ALA A 21 -6.01 5.92 6.55
C ALA A 21 -6.98 4.86 6.05
N ARG A 22 -6.67 3.60 6.34
CA ARG A 22 -7.48 2.44 5.96
C ARG A 22 -7.32 1.32 6.97
N THR A 23 -8.43 0.71 7.37
CA THR A 23 -8.41 -0.59 8.03
C THR A 23 -8.43 -1.68 6.95
N ASP A 24 -7.39 -2.51 6.93
CA ASP A 24 -7.23 -3.64 6.01
C ASP A 24 -7.83 -4.90 6.64
N ASP A 25 -9.17 -4.96 6.71
CA ASP A 25 -9.89 -6.08 7.32
C ASP A 25 -9.92 -7.29 6.39
N GLY A 26 -9.74 -8.49 6.94
CA GLY A 26 -9.61 -9.70 6.14
C GLY A 26 -9.44 -10.99 6.90
N PHE A 27 -8.53 -11.83 6.40
CA PHE A 27 -8.04 -12.99 7.15
C PHE A 27 -6.89 -12.54 8.05
N PHE A 28 -6.60 -13.32 9.11
CA PHE A 28 -5.46 -13.03 9.97
C PHE A 28 -4.14 -13.24 9.22
N ASP A 29 -3.32 -12.18 9.15
CA ASP A 29 -1.96 -12.22 8.65
C ASP A 29 -1.02 -11.38 9.52
N VAL A 30 0.19 -11.89 9.77
CA VAL A 30 1.21 -11.17 10.54
C VAL A 30 1.75 -10.03 9.67
N LYS A 31 1.30 -8.81 9.96
CA LYS A 31 1.77 -7.60 9.26
C LYS A 31 3.21 -7.25 9.66
N LYS A 32 3.99 -6.73 8.70
CA LYS A 32 5.35 -6.23 8.90
C LYS A 32 5.47 -4.83 8.32
N MET A 33 6.20 -3.96 9.01
CA MET A 33 6.67 -2.69 8.42
C MET A 33 8.05 -2.93 7.80
N THR A 34 8.16 -2.74 6.49
CA THR A 34 9.40 -2.96 5.73
C THR A 34 9.64 -1.78 4.80
N VAL A 35 10.89 -1.35 4.67
CA VAL A 35 11.33 -0.38 3.66
C VAL A 35 11.82 -1.14 2.42
N VAL A 36 11.28 -0.81 1.24
CA VAL A 36 11.76 -1.33 -0.04
C VAL A 36 12.63 -0.28 -0.72
N THR A 37 13.94 -0.51 -0.81
CA THR A 37 14.88 0.39 -1.51
C THR A 37 14.90 0.09 -3.01
N PRO A 38 15.40 1.02 -3.86
CA PRO A 38 15.44 0.80 -5.31
C PRO A 38 16.15 -0.49 -5.74
N LYS A 39 17.21 -0.90 -5.02
CA LYS A 39 17.94 -2.15 -5.30
C LYS A 39 17.13 -3.41 -5.01
N MET A 40 16.11 -3.32 -4.16
CA MET A 40 15.24 -4.43 -3.78
C MET A 40 13.95 -4.48 -4.62
N GLN A 41 13.63 -3.41 -5.36
CA GLN A 41 12.44 -3.36 -6.20
C GLN A 41 12.64 -4.25 -7.45
N PRO A 42 11.77 -5.26 -7.68
CA PRO A 42 11.89 -6.09 -8.87
C PRO A 42 11.59 -5.27 -10.14
N LYS A 43 12.39 -5.46 -11.19
CA LYS A 43 12.13 -4.87 -12.52
C LYS A 43 11.13 -5.69 -13.33
N LYS A 44 11.11 -7.00 -13.14
CA LYS A 44 10.09 -7.89 -13.66
C LYS A 44 9.24 -8.44 -12.53
N TYR A 45 8.04 -7.89 -12.35
CA TYR A 45 7.10 -8.32 -11.31
C TYR A 45 6.29 -9.53 -11.80
N LYS A 46 6.09 -10.52 -10.92
CA LYS A 46 5.18 -11.65 -11.14
C LYS A 46 4.22 -11.79 -9.97
N SER A 47 2.92 -11.71 -10.26
CA SER A 47 1.88 -11.94 -9.25
C SER A 47 1.78 -13.41 -8.87
N ILE A 48 1.47 -13.70 -7.59
CA ILE A 48 1.40 -15.09 -7.10
C ILE A 48 0.08 -15.76 -7.48
N ILE A 49 -1.06 -15.09 -7.24
CA ILE A 49 -2.39 -15.70 -7.42
C ILE A 49 -2.77 -15.82 -8.90
N SER A 50 -2.51 -14.77 -9.68
CA SER A 50 -2.91 -14.69 -11.09
C SER A 50 -1.79 -15.00 -12.09
N HIS A 51 -0.55 -15.18 -11.63
CA HIS A 51 0.63 -15.45 -12.47
C HIS A 51 0.97 -14.41 -13.56
N LEU A 52 0.34 -13.24 -13.54
CA LEU A 52 0.63 -12.10 -14.42
C LEU A 52 2.08 -11.63 -14.26
N GLU A 53 2.77 -11.39 -15.37
CA GLU A 53 4.12 -10.80 -15.44
C GLU A 53 4.06 -9.37 -16.01
N ILE A 54 4.75 -8.42 -15.37
CA ILE A 54 4.79 -6.99 -15.75
C ILE A 54 6.24 -6.49 -15.67
N GLU A 55 6.71 -5.83 -16.73
CA GLU A 55 7.94 -5.04 -16.71
C GLU A 55 7.68 -3.68 -16.05
N LEU A 56 8.46 -3.35 -15.02
CA LEU A 56 8.37 -2.12 -14.25
C LEU A 56 9.46 -1.11 -14.66
N PRO A 57 9.19 0.20 -14.55
CA PRO A 57 10.17 1.23 -14.84
C PRO A 57 11.40 1.21 -13.94
N ASP A 58 12.42 1.96 -14.35
CA ASP A 58 13.62 2.21 -13.57
C ASP A 58 13.40 3.11 -12.35
#